data_AF-A0A4Q3HXZ4-F1
#
_entry.id   AF-A0A4Q3HXZ4-F1
#
_cell.length_a   1.000
_cell.length_b   1.000
_cell.length_c   1.000
_cell.angle_alpha   90.00
_cell.angle_beta   90.00
_cell.angle_gamma   90.00
#
_symmetry.space_group_name_H-M   'P 1'
#
loop_
_entity.id
_entity.type
_entity.pdbx_description
1 polymer ?
#
loop_
_entity_poly.entity_id
_entity_poly.type
_entity_poly.pdbx_seq_one_letter_code
_entity_poly.pdbx_strand_id
1 'polypeptide(L)'
;RKIVDWRQLTKLKSTYTDALPGYVHPETKRVHTSYSLASTTTGRLSSSEPNLQNIPVRNAEGRKIRTAFIATPGHKLLSADYSQIELRVLAHVADIPQLRQAFADGIDIHSMTASEMFGVPVEGMSSEVRRRAKAINFGIIYGISAFGLANQLSIDRSEAGDYIKRYFERFPGIKDYMEQTKAFAREHGYVETIFGRRSHYPDIKSSNPSMRAFNERAAINAPIQGSAADVIRRAMIGMEPALKKAGLDEKVRMLLQVHDELIFEVEDAAIEEAIPLIVSTMEEATMPAVSMRVPLKVDARAAANWDEAH
;
A
#
# COMPACT_ATOMS: atom_id res chain seq x y z
N ARG A 1 -2.23 16.04 -25.04
CA ARG A 1 -1.03 15.23 -24.72
C ARG A 1 0.15 16.10 -24.28
N LYS A 2 0.75 16.91 -25.17
CA LYS A 2 1.91 17.79 -24.84
C LYS A 2 1.78 18.65 -23.57
N ILE A 3 0.61 19.24 -23.30
CA ILE A 3 0.39 20.05 -22.07
C ILE A 3 0.44 19.19 -20.79
N VAL A 4 -0.09 17.97 -20.83
CA VAL A 4 -0.09 17.05 -19.68
C VAL A 4 1.34 16.58 -19.41
N ASP A 5 2.07 16.20 -20.45
CA ASP A 5 3.47 15.78 -20.35
C ASP A 5 4.34 16.93 -19.82
N TRP A 6 4.16 18.15 -20.33
CA TRP A 6 4.85 19.34 -19.84
C TRP A 6 4.55 19.61 -18.36
N ARG A 7 3.28 19.56 -17.94
CA ARG A 7 2.90 19.73 -16.51
C ARG A 7 3.54 18.67 -15.62
N GLN A 8 3.61 17.43 -16.08
CA GLN A 8 4.21 16.32 -15.34
C GLN A 8 5.73 16.50 -15.18
N LEU A 9 6.43 16.83 -16.27
CA LEU A 9 7.87 17.08 -16.26
C LEU A 9 8.24 18.30 -15.41
N THR A 10 7.50 19.40 -15.57
CA THR A 10 7.70 20.62 -14.78
C THR A 10 7.55 20.33 -13.30
N LYS A 11 6.50 19.58 -12.90
CA LYS A 11 6.31 19.18 -11.51
C LYS A 11 7.45 18.29 -11.00
N LEU A 12 7.88 17.29 -11.77
CA LEU A 12 8.99 16.41 -11.38
C LEU A 12 10.28 17.21 -11.14
N LYS A 13 10.60 18.11 -12.08
CA LYS A 13 11.78 18.96 -11.99
C LYS A 13 11.72 19.85 -10.74
N SER A 14 10.63 20.62 -10.57
CA SER A 14 10.52 21.58 -9.48
C SER A 14 10.43 20.92 -8.10
N THR A 15 9.71 19.80 -8.00
CA THR A 15 9.45 19.14 -6.70
C THR A 15 10.58 18.23 -6.26
N TYR A 16 11.29 17.60 -7.20
CA TYR A 16 12.31 16.60 -6.87
C TYR A 16 13.70 17.00 -7.38
N THR A 17 13.88 17.17 -8.68
CA THR A 17 15.22 17.39 -9.26
C THR A 17 15.91 18.63 -8.72
N ASP A 18 15.19 19.76 -8.65
CA ASP A 18 15.73 21.03 -8.16
C ASP A 18 15.74 21.09 -6.62
N ALA A 19 14.73 20.48 -5.97
CA ALA A 19 14.50 20.63 -4.54
C ALA A 19 15.32 19.65 -3.69
N LEU A 20 15.44 18.37 -4.09
CA LEU A 20 16.12 17.33 -3.31
C LEU A 20 17.58 17.69 -2.94
N PRO A 21 18.41 18.25 -3.85
CA PRO A 21 19.75 18.69 -3.48
C PRO A 21 19.77 19.72 -2.34
N GLY A 22 18.73 20.55 -2.24
CA GLY A 22 18.58 21.52 -1.16
C GLY A 22 18.26 20.92 0.21
N TYR A 23 17.82 19.65 0.27
CA TYR A 23 17.56 18.93 1.52
C TYR A 23 18.77 18.14 2.04
N VAL A 24 19.91 18.17 1.35
CA VAL A 24 21.11 17.45 1.77
C VAL A 24 21.72 18.14 2.99
N HIS A 25 21.78 17.42 4.11
CA HIS A 25 22.35 17.92 5.33
C HIS A 25 23.88 18.10 5.20
N PRO A 26 24.45 19.25 5.61
CA PRO A 26 25.84 19.58 5.34
C PRO A 26 26.85 18.64 6.02
N GLU A 27 26.55 18.13 7.22
CA GLU A 27 27.45 17.23 7.96
C GLU A 27 27.32 15.78 7.52
N THR A 28 26.11 15.20 7.64
CA THR A 28 25.88 13.79 7.31
C THR A 28 25.92 13.47 5.82
N LYS A 29 25.81 14.48 4.94
CA LYS A 29 25.66 14.33 3.48
C LYS A 29 24.47 13.46 3.05
N ARG A 30 23.45 13.37 3.92
CA ARG A 30 22.21 12.61 3.70
C ARG A 30 21.00 13.55 3.74
N VAL A 31 19.90 13.08 3.16
CA VAL A 31 18.59 13.71 3.30
C VAL A 31 17.87 13.12 4.52
N HIS A 32 17.35 13.97 5.39
CA HIS A 32 16.61 13.57 6.60
C HIS A 32 15.15 13.98 6.44
N THR A 33 14.29 13.02 6.08
CA THR A 33 12.85 13.27 5.99
C THR A 33 12.21 13.33 7.38
N SER A 34 11.11 14.08 7.51
CA SER A 34 10.31 14.16 8.72
C SER A 34 9.07 13.26 8.61
N TYR A 35 8.94 12.28 9.51
CA TYR A 35 7.74 11.44 9.60
C TYR A 35 6.76 11.98 10.64
N SER A 36 5.53 12.27 10.24
CA SER A 36 4.48 12.72 11.15
C SER A 36 3.62 11.55 11.63
N LEU A 37 3.75 11.20 12.91
CA LEU A 37 3.06 10.04 13.50
C LEU A 37 1.55 10.26 13.70
N ALA A 38 1.13 11.50 13.96
CA ALA A 38 -0.24 11.89 14.29
C ALA A 38 -0.83 12.85 13.24
N SER A 39 -0.81 12.45 11.97
CA SER A 39 -1.21 13.29 10.84
C SER A 39 -2.35 12.75 9.98
N THR A 40 -2.56 11.42 9.98
CA THR A 40 -3.57 10.77 9.12
C THR A 40 -4.64 10.10 9.97
N THR A 41 -5.89 10.10 9.48
CA THR A 41 -7.04 9.49 10.17
C THR A 41 -6.94 7.96 10.23
N THR A 42 -6.27 7.33 9.26
CA THR A 42 -6.10 5.88 9.19
C THR A 42 -4.84 5.37 9.89
N GLY A 43 -3.99 6.27 10.40
CA GLY A 43 -2.78 5.89 11.16
C GLY A 43 -1.54 5.60 10.31
N ARG A 44 -1.61 5.75 8.98
CA ARG A 44 -0.41 5.75 8.12
C ARG A 44 0.53 6.89 8.51
N LEU A 45 1.83 6.64 8.41
CA LEU A 45 2.82 7.71 8.48
C LEU A 45 2.64 8.63 7.26
N SER A 46 2.87 9.92 7.46
CA SER A 46 3.12 10.84 6.36
C SER A 46 4.56 11.36 6.44
N SER A 47 5.11 11.74 5.29
CA SER A 47 6.49 12.22 5.16
C SER A 47 6.50 13.64 4.59
N SER A 48 7.37 14.49 5.12
CA SER A 48 7.60 15.86 4.66
C SER A 48 9.08 16.22 4.68
N GLU A 49 9.44 17.25 3.92
CA GLU A 49 10.78 17.86 3.93
C GLU A 49 11.96 16.87 3.73
N PRO A 50 12.02 16.13 2.61
CA PRO A 50 11.06 16.05 1.51
C PRO A 50 9.99 14.96 1.74
N ASN A 51 8.87 15.04 1.02
CA ASN A 51 7.87 13.97 1.02
C ASN A 51 8.32 12.81 0.10
N LEU A 52 8.85 11.75 0.70
CA LEU A 52 9.37 10.59 -0.01
C LEU A 52 8.27 9.62 -0.49
N GLN A 53 7.05 9.74 0.05
CA GLN A 53 5.90 8.92 -0.36
C GLN A 53 5.34 9.33 -1.72
N ASN A 54 5.60 10.56 -2.16
CA ASN A 54 5.07 11.08 -3.41
C ASN A 54 6.02 10.90 -4.60
N ILE A 55 7.21 10.34 -4.41
CA ILE A 55 8.17 10.13 -5.49
C ILE A 55 7.56 9.14 -6.49
N PRO A 56 7.32 9.55 -7.76
CA PRO A 56 6.54 8.72 -8.66
C PRO A 56 7.24 7.42 -9.04
N VAL A 57 6.53 6.30 -8.87
CA VAL A 57 7.04 4.94 -9.15
C VAL A 57 6.68 4.44 -10.55
N ARG A 58 5.73 5.11 -11.21
CA ARG A 58 4.97 4.54 -12.35
C ARG A 58 5.46 4.97 -13.72
N ASN A 59 6.20 6.06 -13.82
CA ASN A 59 6.67 6.64 -15.08
C ASN A 59 8.19 6.62 -15.14
N ALA A 60 8.75 6.47 -16.34
CA ALA A 60 10.19 6.39 -16.55
C ALA A 60 10.94 7.58 -15.91
N GLU A 61 10.40 8.79 -16.05
CA GLU A 61 11.02 9.99 -15.47
C GLU A 61 10.96 10.04 -13.94
N GLY A 62 9.93 9.47 -13.31
CA GLY A 62 9.85 9.35 -11.85
C GLY A 62 10.80 8.29 -11.32
N ARG A 63 10.93 7.16 -12.03
CA ARG A 63 11.92 6.11 -11.74
C ARG A 63 13.36 6.63 -11.73
N LYS A 64 13.71 7.54 -12.66
CA LYS A 64 15.01 8.24 -12.66
C LYS A 64 15.26 9.07 -11.40
N ILE A 65 14.24 9.53 -10.68
CA ILE A 65 14.45 10.19 -9.38
C ILE A 65 14.89 9.17 -8.33
N ARG A 66 14.35 7.95 -8.36
CA ARG A 66 14.72 6.89 -7.42
C ARG A 66 16.15 6.38 -7.61
N THR A 67 16.71 6.47 -8.81
CA THR A 67 18.13 6.12 -9.05
C THR A 67 19.11 7.08 -8.35
N ALA A 68 18.65 8.26 -7.91
CA ALA A 68 19.47 9.19 -7.12
C ALA A 68 19.58 8.80 -5.63
N PHE A 69 18.76 7.85 -5.17
CA PHE A 69 18.85 7.29 -3.82
C PHE A 69 19.71 6.05 -3.88
N ILE A 70 20.94 6.17 -3.39
CA ILE A 70 21.98 5.14 -3.46
C ILE A 70 22.42 4.72 -2.06
N ALA A 71 22.99 3.53 -1.96
CA ALA A 71 23.69 3.09 -0.76
C ALA A 71 25.10 3.69 -0.67
N THR A 72 25.63 3.72 0.55
CA THR A 72 27.04 4.03 0.85
C THR A 72 27.95 2.93 0.25
N PRO A 73 29.20 3.22 -0.16
CA PRO A 73 30.11 2.20 -0.65
C PRO A 73 30.24 1.00 0.30
N GLY A 74 30.29 -0.22 -0.27
CA GLY A 74 30.28 -1.48 0.50
C GLY A 74 28.91 -1.92 1.02
N HIS A 75 27.84 -1.22 0.62
CA HIS A 75 26.47 -1.50 1.00
C HIS A 75 25.54 -1.55 -0.22
N LYS A 76 24.35 -2.11 -0.02
CA LYS A 76 23.21 -2.04 -0.94
C LYS A 76 21.97 -1.49 -0.23
N LEU A 77 21.07 -0.94 -1.03
CA LEU A 77 19.70 -0.67 -0.58
C LEU A 77 18.89 -1.95 -0.70
N LEU A 78 18.27 -2.37 0.40
CA LEU A 78 17.33 -3.48 0.44
C LEU A 78 15.92 -2.91 0.59
N SER A 79 15.06 -3.21 -0.37
CA SER A 79 13.63 -2.93 -0.30
C SER A 79 12.90 -4.21 0.12
N ALA A 80 12.01 -4.11 1.11
CA ALA A 80 11.11 -5.17 1.54
C ALA A 80 9.68 -4.63 1.55
N ASP A 81 8.82 -5.16 0.69
CA ASP A 81 7.45 -4.68 0.46
C ASP A 81 6.42 -5.77 0.74
N TYR A 82 5.33 -5.42 1.42
CA TYR A 82 4.25 -6.40 1.63
C TYR A 82 3.44 -6.64 0.36
N SER A 83 3.44 -7.87 -0.13
CA SER A 83 2.66 -8.25 -1.30
C SER A 83 1.16 -8.24 -1.00
N GLN A 84 0.47 -7.18 -1.45
CA GLN A 84 -0.98 -7.03 -1.40
C GLN A 84 -1.57 -7.03 0.03
N ILE A 85 -0.90 -6.38 0.98
CA ILE A 85 -1.32 -6.35 2.39
C ILE A 85 -2.78 -5.95 2.59
N GLU A 86 -3.28 -4.93 1.88
CA GLU A 86 -4.66 -4.46 2.02
C GLU A 86 -5.68 -5.55 1.64
N LEU A 87 -5.39 -6.38 0.63
CA LEU A 87 -6.27 -7.50 0.25
C LEU A 87 -6.17 -8.67 1.23
N ARG A 88 -4.98 -8.93 1.81
CA ARG A 88 -4.81 -9.94 2.86
C ARG A 88 -5.55 -9.54 4.13
N VAL A 89 -5.50 -8.26 4.49
CA VAL A 89 -6.31 -7.68 5.56
C VAL A 89 -7.80 -7.80 5.26
N LEU A 90 -8.23 -7.45 4.04
CA LEU A 90 -9.63 -7.63 3.62
C LEU A 90 -10.08 -9.09 3.80
N ALA A 91 -9.29 -10.05 3.35
CA ALA A 91 -9.59 -11.47 3.49
C ALA A 91 -9.72 -11.92 4.96
N HIS A 92 -8.99 -11.26 5.87
CA HIS A 92 -9.08 -11.52 7.31
C HIS A 92 -10.32 -10.87 7.93
N VAL A 93 -10.57 -9.57 7.70
CA VAL A 93 -11.66 -8.82 8.35
C VAL A 93 -13.04 -9.17 7.83
N ALA A 94 -13.15 -9.50 6.54
CA ALA A 94 -14.43 -9.81 5.90
C ALA A 94 -14.74 -11.32 5.88
N ASP A 95 -13.85 -12.15 6.40
CA ASP A 95 -13.92 -13.63 6.35
C ASP A 95 -14.44 -14.17 5.01
N ILE A 96 -13.69 -13.92 3.93
CA ILE A 96 -14.11 -14.30 2.58
C ILE A 96 -13.37 -15.58 2.17
N PRO A 97 -13.97 -16.79 2.26
CA PRO A 97 -13.26 -18.04 1.96
C PRO A 97 -12.69 -18.09 0.54
N GLN A 98 -13.40 -17.51 -0.44
CA GLN A 98 -12.96 -17.45 -1.82
C GLN A 98 -11.67 -16.63 -1.98
N LEU A 99 -11.55 -15.54 -1.21
CA LEU A 99 -10.35 -14.69 -1.23
C LEU A 99 -9.19 -15.38 -0.50
N ARG A 100 -9.48 -16.08 0.60
CA ARG A 100 -8.49 -16.90 1.32
C ARG A 100 -7.94 -18.02 0.43
N GLN A 101 -8.81 -18.74 -0.28
CA GLN A 101 -8.44 -19.79 -1.21
C GLN A 101 -7.60 -19.22 -2.37
N ALA A 102 -8.02 -18.08 -2.95
CA ALA A 102 -7.24 -17.42 -4.00
C ALA A 102 -5.81 -17.10 -3.55
N PHE A 103 -5.62 -16.62 -2.32
CA PHE A 103 -4.27 -16.40 -1.77
C PHE A 103 -3.50 -17.70 -1.52
N ALA A 104 -4.16 -18.75 -1.04
CA ALA A 104 -3.54 -20.06 -0.83
C ALA A 104 -3.05 -20.70 -2.15
N ASP A 105 -3.81 -20.50 -3.22
CA ASP A 105 -3.50 -20.99 -4.57
C ASP A 105 -2.50 -20.08 -5.32
N GLY A 106 -2.03 -18.99 -4.70
CA GLY A 106 -1.13 -18.02 -5.33
C GLY A 106 -1.77 -17.22 -6.47
N ILE A 107 -3.10 -17.15 -6.51
CA ILE A 107 -3.85 -16.45 -7.57
C ILE A 107 -3.74 -14.94 -7.39
N ASP A 108 -3.34 -14.26 -8.45
CA ASP A 108 -3.35 -12.80 -8.50
C ASP A 108 -4.76 -12.29 -8.79
N ILE A 109 -5.48 -11.94 -7.73
CA ILE A 109 -6.86 -11.42 -7.77
C ILE A 109 -6.96 -10.21 -8.72
N HIS A 110 -5.92 -9.37 -8.81
CA HIS A 110 -5.94 -8.24 -9.72
C HIS A 110 -5.96 -8.67 -11.18
N SER A 111 -5.12 -9.63 -11.56
CA SER A 111 -5.08 -10.16 -12.92
C SER A 111 -6.32 -10.99 -13.25
N MET A 112 -6.88 -11.70 -12.26
CA MET A 112 -8.15 -12.42 -12.44
C MET A 112 -9.30 -11.46 -12.74
N THR A 113 -9.49 -10.40 -11.92
CA THR A 113 -10.51 -9.38 -12.18
C THR A 113 -10.25 -8.70 -13.52
N ALA A 114 -8.99 -8.39 -13.85
CA ALA A 114 -8.63 -7.79 -15.13
C ALA A 114 -9.06 -8.67 -16.31
N SER A 115 -8.82 -9.98 -16.20
CA SER A 115 -9.13 -10.95 -17.24
C SER A 115 -10.62 -10.99 -17.52
N GLU A 116 -11.44 -11.02 -16.47
CA GLU A 116 -12.90 -11.01 -16.59
C GLU A 116 -13.44 -9.67 -17.12
N MET A 117 -12.89 -8.54 -16.67
CA MET A 117 -13.36 -7.21 -17.04
C MET A 117 -12.94 -6.78 -18.44
N PHE A 118 -11.74 -7.16 -18.88
CA PHE A 118 -11.18 -6.71 -20.16
C PHE A 118 -11.13 -7.82 -21.21
N GLY A 119 -11.57 -9.04 -20.88
CA GLY A 119 -11.54 -10.18 -21.79
C GLY A 119 -10.14 -10.59 -22.21
N VAL A 120 -9.11 -10.28 -21.40
CA VAL A 120 -7.72 -10.63 -21.70
C VAL A 120 -7.27 -11.86 -20.90
N PRO A 121 -6.41 -12.74 -21.42
CA PRO A 121 -5.86 -13.83 -20.62
C PRO A 121 -5.01 -13.29 -19.46
N VAL A 122 -5.01 -14.02 -18.33
CA VAL A 122 -4.10 -13.74 -17.21
C VAL A 122 -2.65 -13.94 -17.64
N GLU A 123 -2.39 -15.01 -18.39
CA GLU A 123 -1.08 -15.30 -18.95
C GLU A 123 -0.70 -14.23 -19.99
N GLY A 124 0.49 -13.66 -19.85
CA GLY A 124 0.98 -12.59 -20.73
C GLY A 124 0.29 -11.23 -20.52
N MET A 125 -0.53 -11.06 -19.46
CA MET A 125 -1.18 -9.79 -19.18
C MET A 125 -0.16 -8.67 -18.98
N SER A 126 -0.30 -7.58 -19.73
CA SER A 126 0.58 -6.42 -19.56
C SER A 126 0.43 -5.81 -18.16
N SER A 127 1.54 -5.31 -17.62
CA SER A 127 1.59 -4.64 -16.32
C SER A 127 0.65 -3.41 -16.25
N GLU A 128 0.41 -2.76 -17.39
CA GLU A 128 -0.53 -1.64 -17.50
C GLU A 128 -1.99 -2.08 -17.30
N VAL A 129 -2.40 -3.19 -17.94
CA VAL A 129 -3.77 -3.73 -17.79
C VAL A 129 -4.01 -4.18 -16.36
N ARG A 130 -3.05 -4.93 -15.79
CA ARG A 130 -3.09 -5.34 -14.38
C ARG A 130 -3.22 -4.15 -13.43
N ARG A 131 -2.47 -3.07 -13.70
CA ARG A 131 -2.52 -1.84 -12.90
C ARG A 131 -3.90 -1.16 -12.95
N ARG A 132 -4.54 -1.11 -14.11
CA ARG A 132 -5.91 -0.59 -14.24
C ARG A 132 -6.88 -1.42 -13.42
N ALA A 133 -6.78 -2.74 -13.49
CA ALA A 133 -7.60 -3.65 -12.69
C ALA A 133 -7.34 -3.54 -11.18
N LYS A 134 -6.11 -3.29 -10.74
CA LYS A 134 -5.79 -2.98 -9.34
C LYS A 134 -6.59 -1.77 -8.85
N ALA A 135 -6.58 -0.67 -9.62
CA ALA A 135 -7.31 0.55 -9.26
C ALA A 135 -8.83 0.31 -9.19
N ILE A 136 -9.36 -0.50 -10.11
CA ILE A 136 -10.78 -0.85 -10.15
C ILE A 136 -11.17 -1.74 -8.97
N ASN A 137 -10.40 -2.80 -8.69
CA ASN A 137 -10.62 -3.68 -7.54
C ASN A 137 -10.71 -2.89 -6.24
N PHE A 138 -9.73 -2.01 -6.00
CA PHE A 138 -9.76 -1.14 -4.82
C PHE A 138 -10.92 -0.14 -4.87
N GLY A 139 -11.26 0.38 -6.05
CA GLY A 139 -12.47 1.16 -6.23
C GLY A 139 -13.71 0.42 -5.73
N ILE A 140 -13.93 -0.82 -6.18
CA ILE A 140 -15.09 -1.64 -5.80
C ILE A 140 -15.07 -1.96 -4.30
N ILE A 141 -13.93 -2.41 -3.76
CA ILE A 141 -13.76 -2.71 -2.33
C ILE A 141 -14.05 -1.48 -1.46
N TYR A 142 -13.69 -0.28 -1.93
CA TYR A 142 -13.91 0.98 -1.21
C TYR A 142 -15.24 1.66 -1.59
N GLY A 143 -16.15 0.94 -2.23
CA GLY A 143 -17.52 1.40 -2.49
C GLY A 143 -17.63 2.46 -3.58
N ILE A 144 -16.83 2.38 -4.63
CA ILE A 144 -17.03 3.20 -5.84
C ILE A 144 -18.42 2.94 -6.41
N SER A 145 -19.08 3.99 -6.88
CA SER A 145 -20.36 3.85 -7.57
C SER A 145 -20.17 3.37 -9.01
N ALA A 146 -21.20 2.78 -9.62
CA ALA A 146 -21.20 2.45 -11.04
C ALA A 146 -20.87 3.67 -11.93
N PHE A 147 -21.32 4.87 -11.54
CA PHE A 147 -20.95 6.12 -12.20
C PHE A 147 -19.44 6.43 -12.07
N GLY A 148 -18.88 6.30 -10.85
CA GLY A 148 -17.46 6.51 -10.63
C GLY A 148 -16.59 5.52 -11.40
N LEU A 149 -17.00 4.25 -11.43
CA LEU A 149 -16.31 3.20 -12.17
C LEU A 149 -16.41 3.42 -13.69
N ALA A 150 -17.60 3.75 -14.21
CA ALA A 150 -17.80 4.10 -15.62
C ALA A 150 -16.87 5.23 -16.07
N ASN A 151 -16.73 6.29 -15.27
CA ASN A 151 -15.82 7.39 -15.56
C ASN A 151 -14.34 6.97 -15.55
N GLN A 152 -13.92 6.11 -14.61
CA GLN A 152 -12.54 5.61 -14.56
C GLN A 152 -12.20 4.69 -15.74
N LEU A 153 -13.19 3.93 -16.20
CA LEU A 153 -13.02 2.96 -17.28
C LEU A 153 -13.32 3.53 -18.67
N SER A 154 -14.00 4.68 -18.73
CA SER A 154 -14.56 5.23 -19.98
C SER A 154 -15.51 4.24 -20.67
N ILE A 155 -16.42 3.64 -19.88
CA ILE A 155 -17.44 2.68 -20.35
C ILE A 155 -18.85 3.15 -19.96
N ASP A 156 -19.87 2.46 -20.46
CA ASP A 156 -21.26 2.74 -20.10
C ASP A 156 -21.56 2.44 -18.63
N ARG A 157 -22.46 3.25 -18.05
CA ARG A 157 -22.88 3.08 -16.65
C ARG A 157 -23.53 1.72 -16.38
N SER A 158 -24.27 1.18 -17.36
CA SER A 158 -24.90 -0.14 -17.23
C SER A 158 -23.82 -1.23 -17.13
N GLU A 159 -22.84 -1.19 -18.02
CA GLU A 159 -21.72 -2.13 -18.05
C GLU A 159 -20.90 -2.09 -16.76
N ALA A 160 -20.59 -0.89 -16.26
CA ALA A 160 -19.94 -0.72 -14.96
C ALA A 160 -20.76 -1.31 -13.79
N GLY A 161 -22.10 -1.19 -13.85
CA GLY A 161 -23.01 -1.80 -12.89
C GLY A 161 -22.96 -3.33 -12.92
N ASP A 162 -22.94 -3.92 -14.12
CA ASP A 162 -22.83 -5.36 -14.31
C ASP A 162 -21.49 -5.90 -13.81
N TYR A 163 -20.38 -5.18 -14.01
CA TYR A 163 -19.08 -5.56 -13.44
C TYR A 163 -19.10 -5.58 -11.91
N ILE A 164 -19.65 -4.54 -11.26
CA ILE A 164 -19.76 -4.50 -9.80
C ILE A 164 -20.63 -5.66 -9.31
N LYS A 165 -21.72 -5.96 -10.01
CA LYS A 165 -22.62 -7.07 -9.67
C LYS A 165 -21.90 -8.43 -9.72
N ARG A 166 -21.24 -8.74 -10.83
CA ARG A 166 -20.46 -9.99 -10.99
C ARG A 166 -19.36 -10.12 -9.95
N TYR A 167 -18.68 -9.01 -9.64
CA TYR A 167 -17.65 -8.99 -8.61
C TYR A 167 -18.20 -9.39 -7.23
N PHE A 168 -19.38 -8.88 -6.85
CA PHE A 168 -20.03 -9.28 -5.59
C PHE A 168 -20.65 -10.67 -5.63
N GLU A 169 -21.10 -11.17 -6.79
CA GLU A 169 -21.53 -12.57 -6.95
C GLU A 169 -20.35 -13.53 -6.73
N ARG A 170 -19.14 -13.15 -7.17
CA ARG A 170 -17.91 -13.92 -6.96
C ARG A 170 -17.38 -13.83 -5.53
N PHE A 171 -17.46 -12.65 -4.92
CA PHE A 171 -16.95 -12.36 -3.57
C PHE A 171 -18.05 -11.78 -2.67
N PRO A 172 -19.07 -12.57 -2.31
CA PRO A 172 -20.24 -12.07 -1.57
C PRO A 172 -19.87 -11.44 -0.22
N GLY A 173 -18.87 -12.01 0.48
CA GLY A 173 -18.44 -11.50 1.78
C GLY A 173 -17.87 -10.07 1.75
N ILE A 174 -17.42 -9.55 0.58
CA ILE A 174 -17.03 -8.13 0.46
C ILE A 174 -18.25 -7.23 0.65
N LYS A 175 -19.38 -7.58 0.02
CA LYS A 175 -20.61 -6.80 0.14
C LYS A 175 -21.14 -6.83 1.57
N ASP A 176 -21.12 -8.01 2.21
CA ASP A 176 -21.55 -8.16 3.60
C ASP A 176 -20.69 -7.32 4.54
N TYR A 177 -19.36 -7.37 4.36
CA TYR A 177 -18.42 -6.51 5.10
C TYR A 177 -18.73 -5.01 4.92
N MET A 178 -19.00 -4.56 3.68
CA MET A 178 -19.33 -3.17 3.41
C MET A 178 -20.61 -2.72 4.12
N GLU A 179 -21.67 -3.53 4.07
CA GLU A 179 -22.94 -3.20 4.74
C GLU A 179 -22.80 -3.23 6.27
N GLN A 180 -22.13 -4.24 6.82
CA GLN A 180 -21.88 -4.36 8.26
C GLN A 180 -21.04 -3.19 8.77
N THR A 181 -19.97 -2.82 8.05
CA THR A 181 -19.09 -1.70 8.44
C THR A 181 -19.84 -0.37 8.39
N LYS A 182 -20.69 -0.14 7.37
CA LYS A 182 -21.55 1.04 7.32
C LYS A 182 -22.56 1.08 8.46
N ALA A 183 -23.19 -0.05 8.77
CA ALA A 183 -24.14 -0.15 9.87
C ALA A 183 -23.46 0.15 11.21
N PHE A 184 -22.31 -0.48 11.47
CA PHE A 184 -21.51 -0.24 12.66
C PHE A 184 -21.08 1.23 12.78
N ALA A 185 -20.55 1.81 11.70
CA ALA A 185 -20.12 3.21 11.68
C ALA A 185 -21.28 4.17 11.94
N ARG A 186 -22.47 3.90 11.39
CA ARG A 186 -23.67 4.69 11.68
C ARG A 186 -24.10 4.54 13.13
N GLU A 187 -24.05 3.35 13.70
CA GLU A 187 -24.44 3.16 15.10
C GLU A 187 -23.48 3.85 16.08
N HIS A 188 -22.18 3.64 15.89
CA HIS A 188 -21.14 4.00 16.88
C HIS A 188 -20.40 5.31 16.58
N GLY A 189 -20.45 5.80 15.34
CA GLY A 189 -19.72 7.00 14.91
C GLY A 189 -18.22 6.79 14.65
N TYR A 190 -17.74 5.53 14.67
CA TYR A 190 -16.36 5.17 14.36
C TYR A 190 -16.26 3.74 13.80
N VAL A 191 -15.07 3.38 13.33
CA VAL A 191 -14.69 2.00 12.96
C VAL A 191 -13.31 1.67 13.55
N GLU A 192 -12.98 0.38 13.65
CA GLU A 192 -11.75 -0.11 14.28
C GLU A 192 -10.88 -0.93 13.32
N THR A 193 -9.56 -0.89 13.51
CA THR A 193 -8.60 -1.82 12.89
C THR A 193 -8.56 -3.16 13.65
N ILE A 194 -7.88 -4.17 13.10
CA ILE A 194 -7.69 -5.47 13.78
C ILE A 194 -6.89 -5.38 15.08
N PHE A 195 -6.25 -4.24 15.35
CA PHE A 195 -5.52 -3.95 16.60
C PHE A 195 -6.23 -2.90 17.47
N GLY A 196 -7.47 -2.52 17.14
CA GLY A 196 -8.29 -1.62 17.95
C GLY A 196 -8.05 -0.12 17.74
N ARG A 197 -7.31 0.30 16.71
CA ARG A 197 -7.21 1.73 16.35
C ARG A 197 -8.56 2.21 15.86
N ARG A 198 -9.05 3.33 16.41
CA ARG A 198 -10.33 3.95 16.00
C ARG A 198 -10.14 5.06 14.98
N SER A 199 -11.00 5.07 13.96
CA SER A 199 -11.19 6.20 13.04
C SER A 199 -12.64 6.70 13.19
N HIS A 200 -12.79 7.97 13.57
CA HIS A 200 -14.10 8.58 13.84
C HIS A 200 -14.70 9.24 12.60
N TYR A 201 -16.01 9.08 12.42
CA TYR A 201 -16.79 9.61 11.30
C TYR A 201 -18.04 10.34 11.84
N PRO A 202 -17.89 11.55 12.40
CA PRO A 202 -19.03 12.30 12.95
C PRO A 202 -20.12 12.58 11.90
N ASP A 203 -19.74 12.73 10.63
CA ASP A 203 -20.64 13.02 9.51
C ASP A 203 -21.22 11.76 8.83
N ILE A 204 -21.07 10.58 9.44
CA ILE A 204 -21.60 9.31 8.88
C ILE A 204 -23.13 9.30 8.74
N LYS A 205 -23.84 10.15 9.50
CA LYS A 205 -25.30 10.36 9.42
C LYS A 205 -25.69 11.67 8.72
N SER A 206 -24.76 12.34 8.04
CA SER A 206 -25.03 13.64 7.41
C SER A 206 -26.27 13.57 6.52
N SER A 207 -27.16 14.56 6.62
CA SER A 207 -28.32 14.67 5.73
C SER A 207 -27.89 14.91 4.28
N ASN A 208 -26.74 15.56 4.06
CA ASN A 208 -26.13 15.74 2.75
C ASN A 208 -25.70 14.39 2.14
N PRO A 209 -26.31 13.95 1.02
CA PRO A 209 -26.02 12.65 0.43
C PRO A 209 -24.56 12.46 0.02
N SER A 210 -23.90 13.50 -0.49
CA SER A 210 -22.51 13.43 -0.94
C SER A 210 -21.54 13.30 0.23
N MET A 211 -21.80 14.03 1.32
CA MET A 211 -21.00 13.95 2.54
C MET A 211 -21.15 12.58 3.21
N ARG A 212 -22.39 12.08 3.30
CA ARG A 212 -22.69 10.76 3.84
C ARG A 212 -22.02 9.65 3.03
N ALA A 213 -22.14 9.68 1.70
CA ALA A 213 -21.51 8.70 0.82
C ALA A 213 -19.97 8.75 0.86
N PHE A 214 -19.37 9.91 1.13
CA PHE A 214 -17.93 10.01 1.37
C PHE A 214 -17.54 9.33 2.69
N ASN A 215 -18.23 9.65 3.78
CA ASN A 215 -17.95 9.06 5.09
C ASN A 215 -18.18 7.54 5.11
N GLU A 216 -19.21 7.03 4.43
CA GLU A 216 -19.45 5.59 4.29
C GLU A 216 -18.28 4.87 3.59
N ARG A 217 -17.78 5.43 2.49
CA ARG A 217 -16.61 4.87 1.78
C ARG A 217 -15.34 4.95 2.62
N ALA A 218 -15.15 6.06 3.32
CA ALA A 218 -14.00 6.23 4.21
C ALA A 218 -14.05 5.23 5.38
N ALA A 219 -15.23 5.00 5.97
CA ALA A 219 -15.45 4.03 7.03
C ALA A 219 -15.21 2.58 6.57
N ILE A 220 -15.54 2.24 5.33
CA ILE A 220 -15.20 0.93 4.73
C ILE A 220 -13.69 0.79 4.54
N ASN A 221 -13.00 1.87 4.12
CA ASN A 221 -11.56 1.82 3.85
C ASN A 221 -10.70 1.79 5.11
N ALA A 222 -11.07 2.52 6.17
CA ALA A 222 -10.23 2.73 7.33
C ALA A 222 -9.80 1.46 8.08
N PRO A 223 -10.67 0.46 8.33
CA PRO A 223 -10.24 -0.79 8.95
C PRO A 223 -9.17 -1.50 8.12
N ILE A 224 -9.28 -1.49 6.80
CA ILE A 224 -8.34 -2.14 5.89
C ILE A 224 -7.01 -1.39 5.88
N GLN A 225 -7.06 -0.11 5.53
CA GLN A 225 -5.86 0.73 5.40
C GLN A 225 -5.15 0.93 6.74
N GLY A 226 -5.91 1.12 7.82
CA GLY A 226 -5.38 1.30 9.16
C GLY A 226 -4.78 0.03 9.72
N SER A 227 -5.36 -1.14 9.47
CA SER A 227 -4.73 -2.41 9.86
C SER A 227 -3.41 -2.62 9.13
N ALA A 228 -3.32 -2.30 7.83
CA ALA A 228 -2.05 -2.33 7.11
C ALA A 228 -1.00 -1.36 7.71
N ALA A 229 -1.43 -0.17 8.12
CA ALA A 229 -0.57 0.80 8.82
C ALA A 229 -0.09 0.29 10.19
N ASP A 230 -0.96 -0.41 10.93
CA ASP A 230 -0.62 -1.02 12.21
C ASP A 230 0.38 -2.17 12.02
N VAL A 231 0.18 -3.04 11.02
CA VAL A 231 1.09 -4.13 10.68
C VAL A 231 2.50 -3.62 10.39
N ILE A 232 2.65 -2.63 9.50
CA ILE A 232 3.98 -2.10 9.17
C ILE A 232 4.65 -1.42 10.37
N ARG A 233 3.90 -0.73 11.23
CA ARG A 233 4.44 -0.16 12.47
C ARG A 233 4.91 -1.23 13.45
N ARG A 234 4.16 -2.33 13.58
CA ARG A 234 4.58 -3.47 14.41
C ARG A 234 5.85 -4.11 13.84
N ALA A 235 5.96 -4.25 12.52
CA ALA A 235 7.17 -4.74 11.87
C ALA A 235 8.38 -3.84 12.13
N MET A 236 8.19 -2.50 12.06
CA MET A 236 9.25 -1.54 12.37
C MET A 236 9.73 -1.69 13.82
N ILE A 237 8.81 -1.80 14.78
CA ILE A 237 9.13 -1.99 16.20
C ILE A 237 9.86 -3.33 16.43
N GLY A 238 9.46 -4.40 15.74
CA GLY A 238 10.08 -5.72 15.85
C GLY A 238 11.47 -5.81 15.22
N MET A 239 11.81 -4.91 14.30
CA MET A 239 13.02 -5.02 13.48
C MET A 239 14.32 -4.82 14.26
N GLU A 240 14.42 -3.75 15.06
CA GLU A 240 15.65 -3.46 15.81
C GLU A 240 16.02 -4.60 16.79
N PRO A 241 15.09 -5.14 17.61
CA PRO A 241 15.37 -6.32 18.42
C PRO A 241 15.76 -7.55 17.61
N ALA A 242 15.13 -7.78 16.45
CA ALA A 242 15.43 -8.91 15.58
C ALA A 242 16.85 -8.84 15.01
N LEU A 243 17.25 -7.67 14.49
CA LEU A 243 18.59 -7.41 13.98
C LEU A 243 19.65 -7.59 15.08
N LYS A 244 19.41 -7.04 16.26
CA LYS A 244 20.33 -7.17 17.40
C LYS A 244 20.50 -8.61 17.86
N LYS A 245 19.41 -9.38 17.92
CA LYS A 245 19.47 -10.81 18.28
C LYS A 245 20.29 -11.63 17.27
N ALA A 246 20.26 -11.24 16.00
CA ALA A 246 21.04 -11.87 14.95
C ALA A 246 22.48 -11.33 14.82
N GLY A 247 22.87 -10.30 15.59
CA GLY A 247 24.17 -9.64 15.47
C GLY A 247 24.36 -8.85 14.16
N LEU A 248 23.25 -8.37 13.59
CA LEU A 248 23.21 -7.62 12.32
C LEU A 248 22.92 -6.13 12.52
N ASP A 249 22.71 -5.66 13.75
CA ASP A 249 22.32 -4.28 14.08
C ASP A 249 23.35 -3.23 13.66
N GLU A 250 24.64 -3.57 13.62
CA GLU A 250 25.70 -2.68 13.10
C GLU A 250 25.81 -2.71 11.56
N LYS A 251 25.29 -3.75 10.91
CA LYS A 251 25.44 -3.98 9.45
C LYS A 251 24.19 -3.65 8.64
N VAL A 252 23.07 -3.48 9.32
CA VAL A 252 21.75 -3.25 8.72
C VAL A 252 21.11 -2.04 9.37
N ARG A 253 20.83 -1.02 8.56
CA ARG A 253 20.16 0.20 9.01
C ARG A 253 18.83 0.37 8.29
N MET A 254 17.72 0.38 9.04
CA MET A 254 16.43 0.82 8.49
C MET A 254 16.48 2.32 8.19
N LEU A 255 16.19 2.70 6.96
CA LEU A 255 16.26 4.09 6.49
C LEU A 255 14.88 4.72 6.35
N LEU A 256 13.98 4.05 5.63
CA LEU A 256 12.72 4.65 5.19
C LEU A 256 11.54 3.70 5.36
N GLN A 257 10.37 4.30 5.53
CA GLN A 257 9.07 3.65 5.42
C GLN A 257 8.29 4.36 4.32
N VAL A 258 7.93 3.65 3.25
CA VAL A 258 7.22 4.20 2.10
C VAL A 258 6.04 3.30 1.76
N HIS A 259 4.82 3.78 1.97
CA HIS A 259 3.60 2.99 1.76
C HIS A 259 3.57 1.69 2.59
N ASP A 260 3.78 0.54 1.97
CA ASP A 260 3.86 -0.83 2.49
C ASP A 260 5.28 -1.41 2.45
N GLU A 261 6.27 -0.58 2.10
CA GLU A 261 7.68 -0.89 1.93
C GLU A 261 8.52 -0.36 3.10
N LEU A 262 9.49 -1.17 3.56
CA LEU A 262 10.61 -0.75 4.40
C LEU A 262 11.90 -0.82 3.59
N ILE A 263 12.71 0.24 3.69
CA ILE A 263 13.98 0.34 2.96
C ILE A 263 15.13 0.38 3.96
N PHE A 264 16.14 -0.43 3.68
CA PHE A 264 17.32 -0.61 4.50
C PHE A 264 18.57 -0.29 3.71
N GLU A 265 19.63 0.07 4.40
CA GLU A 265 21.01 0.03 3.90
C GLU A 265 21.71 -1.13 4.60
N VAL A 266 22.32 -2.01 3.82
CA VAL A 266 22.84 -3.31 4.28
C VAL A 266 24.24 -3.50 3.74
N GLU A 267 25.21 -3.81 4.60
CA GLU A 267 26.56 -4.20 4.17
C GLU A 267 26.51 -5.38 3.21
N ASP A 268 27.33 -5.36 2.15
CA ASP A 268 27.32 -6.40 1.11
C ASP A 268 27.44 -7.82 1.67
N ALA A 269 28.28 -8.01 2.70
CA ALA A 269 28.51 -9.30 3.34
C ALA A 269 27.34 -9.79 4.22
N ALA A 270 26.40 -8.92 4.58
CA ALA A 270 25.27 -9.25 5.46
C ALA A 270 23.97 -9.53 4.68
N ILE A 271 23.93 -9.32 3.36
CA ILE A 271 22.69 -9.38 2.58
C ILE A 271 22.00 -10.74 2.66
N GLU A 272 22.76 -11.84 2.54
CA GLU A 272 22.22 -13.20 2.53
C GLU A 272 21.56 -13.56 3.88
N GLU A 273 22.06 -13.03 4.99
CA GLU A 273 21.49 -13.21 6.32
C GLU A 273 20.36 -12.22 6.62
N ALA A 274 20.48 -10.98 6.13
CA ALA A 274 19.54 -9.90 6.41
C ALA A 274 18.20 -10.09 5.70
N ILE A 275 18.18 -10.52 4.44
CA ILE A 275 16.94 -10.72 3.67
C ILE A 275 15.95 -11.65 4.40
N PRO A 276 16.29 -12.90 4.73
CA PRO A 276 15.34 -13.82 5.36
C PRO A 276 14.88 -13.31 6.73
N LEU A 277 15.76 -12.67 7.51
CA LEU A 277 15.41 -12.10 8.82
C LEU A 277 14.41 -10.94 8.70
N ILE A 278 14.65 -10.01 7.76
CA ILE A 278 13.77 -8.86 7.53
C ILE A 278 12.41 -9.36 7.06
N VAL A 279 12.39 -10.28 6.09
CA VAL A 279 11.18 -10.91 5.56
C VAL A 279 10.39 -11.59 6.68
N SER A 280 11.02 -12.46 7.49
CA SER A 280 10.32 -13.16 8.56
C SER A 280 9.78 -12.20 9.62
N THR A 281 10.57 -11.18 10.00
CA THR A 281 10.16 -10.18 10.99
C THR A 281 8.93 -9.39 10.54
N MET A 282 8.86 -9.07 9.24
CA MET A 282 7.69 -8.42 8.66
C MET A 282 6.51 -9.39 8.52
N GLU A 283 6.69 -10.60 8.00
CA GLU A 283 5.61 -11.58 7.85
C GLU A 283 4.98 -11.99 9.19
N GLU A 284 5.75 -12.00 10.27
CA GLU A 284 5.30 -12.30 11.63
C GLU A 284 4.80 -11.08 12.42
N ALA A 285 4.78 -9.88 11.82
CA ALA A 285 4.52 -8.63 12.53
C ALA A 285 3.15 -8.56 13.26
N THR A 286 2.18 -9.38 12.86
CA THR A 286 0.88 -9.44 13.53
C THR A 286 0.91 -10.25 14.83
N MET A 287 1.86 -11.16 14.98
CA MET A 287 1.99 -12.05 16.13
C MET A 287 2.59 -11.32 17.36
N PRO A 288 2.34 -11.84 18.58
CA PRO A 288 1.30 -12.83 18.92
C PRO A 288 -0.11 -12.22 18.99
N ALA A 289 -0.27 -10.92 18.71
CA ALA A 289 -1.51 -10.20 18.94
C ALA A 289 -2.67 -10.65 18.04
N VAL A 290 -2.40 -10.89 16.76
CA VAL A 290 -3.38 -11.36 15.77
C VAL A 290 -2.74 -12.43 14.89
N SER A 291 -3.36 -13.61 14.85
CA SER A 291 -3.07 -14.63 13.83
C SER A 291 -3.91 -14.34 12.60
N MET A 292 -3.27 -13.91 11.52
CA MET A 292 -3.96 -13.60 10.26
C MET A 292 -4.51 -14.87 9.62
N ARG A 293 -5.71 -14.77 9.04
CA ARG A 293 -6.35 -15.90 8.34
C ARG A 293 -5.70 -16.19 6.99
N VAL A 294 -5.05 -15.17 6.43
CA VAL A 294 -4.20 -15.25 5.24
C VAL A 294 -2.82 -14.79 5.69
N PRO A 295 -1.77 -15.62 5.56
CA PRO A 295 -0.41 -15.23 5.94
C PRO A 295 -0.02 -13.92 5.25
N LEU A 296 0.74 -13.07 5.93
CA LEU A 296 1.39 -11.96 5.27
C LEU A 296 2.48 -12.51 4.34
N LYS A 297 2.79 -11.77 3.28
CA LYS A 297 3.88 -12.10 2.37
C LYS A 297 4.71 -10.86 2.12
N VAL A 298 6.02 -11.01 2.11
CA VAL A 298 6.97 -9.92 1.82
C VAL A 298 7.88 -10.34 0.69
N ASP A 299 7.98 -9.48 -0.32
CA ASP A 299 8.98 -9.61 -1.37
C ASP A 299 10.14 -8.66 -1.03
N ALA A 300 11.37 -9.17 -1.06
CA ALA A 300 12.56 -8.39 -0.71
C ALA A 300 13.66 -8.51 -1.75
N ARG A 301 14.33 -7.39 -2.05
CA ARG A 301 15.40 -7.31 -3.03
C ARG A 301 16.43 -6.26 -2.66
N ALA A 302 17.71 -6.61 -2.82
CA ALA A 302 18.84 -5.71 -2.62
C ALA A 302 19.45 -5.25 -3.95
N ALA A 303 19.74 -3.95 -4.08
CA ALA A 303 20.35 -3.36 -5.26
C ALA A 303 21.17 -2.10 -4.92
N ALA A 304 21.86 -1.52 -5.92
CA ALA A 304 22.72 -0.36 -5.72
C ALA A 304 21.95 0.94 -5.49
N ASN A 305 20.72 1.03 -6.03
CA ASN A 305 19.85 2.18 -5.88
C ASN A 305 18.39 1.76 -5.64
N TRP A 306 17.56 2.71 -5.21
CA TRP A 306 16.18 2.41 -4.82
C TRP A 306 15.32 1.93 -5.99
N ASP A 307 15.54 2.42 -7.21
CA ASP A 307 14.76 1.99 -8.37
C ASP A 307 15.01 0.53 -8.76
N GLU A 308 16.22 0.02 -8.55
CA GLU A 308 16.58 -1.38 -8.82
C GLU A 308 16.20 -2.32 -7.69
N ALA A 309 16.12 -1.81 -6.46
CA ALA A 309 15.69 -2.59 -5.31
C ALA A 309 14.16 -2.78 -5.28
N HIS A 310 13.41 -1.82 -5.80
CA HIS A 310 11.96 -1.84 -5.94
C HIS A 310 11.48 -2.66 -7.15
#